data_AF-A0A3N7BX75-F1
#
_entry.id   AF-A0A3N7BX75-F1
#
_cell.length_a   1.000
_cell.length_b   1.000
_cell.length_c   1.000
_cell.angle_alpha   90.00
_cell.angle_beta   90.00
_cell.angle_gamma   90.00
#
_symmetry.space_group_name_H-M   'P 1'
#
loop_
_entity.id
_entity.type
_entity.pdbx_description
1 polymer ?
#
loop_
_entity_poly.entity_id
_entity_poly.type
_entity_poly.pdbx_seq_one_letter_code
_entity_poly.pdbx_strand_id
1 'polypeptide(L)'
;MTNAEPSTFQAPLLCPAQPGTDEAWAFLLLPKAVSDTLPRRGRTSVEVCIKGYRFQATLEPDGQLSHWLKLSQERLEAAGVSVGEMLTVQIAALAREPEPQLPEDLRQALAASPSATAVWQATTTLARLDWIHWIESAKQAKTRRDRVIAACDMLSAGKKRVCCFDQSGFYSKSLSAPRAVGE
;
A
#
# COMPACT_ATOMS: atom_id res chain seq x y z
N MET A 1 17.81 -15.34 -8.59
CA MET A 1 17.11 -14.09 -8.25
C MET A 1 17.35 -13.85 -6.78
N THR A 2 18.30 -12.97 -6.45
CA THR A 2 18.66 -12.63 -5.08
C THR A 2 17.60 -11.70 -4.51
N ASN A 3 17.00 -12.05 -3.36
CA ASN A 3 16.18 -11.10 -2.61
C ASN A 3 17.04 -9.86 -2.28
N ALA A 4 16.41 -8.68 -2.21
CA ALA A 4 17.09 -7.48 -1.77
C ALA A 4 17.66 -7.68 -0.36
N GLU A 5 18.81 -7.08 -0.06
CA GLU A 5 19.41 -7.17 1.27
C GLU A 5 18.45 -6.56 2.31
N PRO A 6 18.21 -7.25 3.43
CA PRO A 6 17.27 -6.77 4.43
C PRO A 6 17.83 -5.53 5.13
N SER A 7 16.99 -4.51 5.25
CA SER A 7 17.25 -3.32 6.06
C SER A 7 16.64 -3.50 7.46
N THR A 8 17.36 -3.12 8.51
CA THR A 8 16.90 -3.21 9.91
C THR A 8 16.79 -1.82 10.51
N PHE A 9 15.74 -1.57 11.29
CA PHE A 9 15.53 -0.30 11.98
C PHE A 9 14.71 -0.46 13.25
N GLN A 10 14.68 0.61 14.05
CA GLN A 10 13.80 0.73 15.21
C GLN A 10 12.72 1.77 14.95
N ALA A 11 11.49 1.46 15.34
CA ALA A 11 10.37 2.39 15.27
C ALA A 11 9.34 2.08 16.37
N PRO A 12 8.70 3.11 16.97
CA PRO A 12 7.60 2.91 17.90
C PRO A 12 6.36 2.41 17.15
N LEU A 13 5.65 1.44 17.73
CA LEU A 13 4.37 0.98 17.22
C LEU A 13 3.27 2.00 17.58
N LEU A 14 2.69 2.65 16.58
CA LEU A 14 1.76 3.77 16.76
C LEU A 14 0.30 3.33 16.64
N CYS A 15 -0.56 3.94 17.44
CA CYS A 15 -2.01 3.81 17.32
C CYS A 15 -2.58 4.98 16.51
N PRO A 16 -3.44 4.73 15.50
CA PRO A 16 -4.07 5.79 14.72
C PRO A 16 -5.07 6.59 15.58
N ALA A 17 -5.03 7.92 15.48
CA ALA A 17 -5.95 8.82 16.17
C ALA A 17 -7.42 8.64 15.72
N GLN A 18 -7.62 8.15 14.49
CA GLN A 18 -8.92 7.83 13.93
C GLN A 18 -8.84 6.42 13.33
N PRO A 19 -9.06 5.36 14.14
CA PRO A 19 -8.95 3.98 13.67
C PRO A 19 -10.04 3.60 12.64
N GLY A 20 -11.10 4.40 12.53
CA GLY A 20 -12.27 4.11 11.69
C GLY A 20 -13.20 3.10 12.38
N THR A 21 -13.95 2.34 11.58
CA THR A 21 -14.79 1.23 12.04
C THR A 21 -14.06 -0.11 12.07
N ASP A 22 -12.77 -0.13 11.74
CA ASP A 22 -11.94 -1.34 11.71
C ASP A 22 -11.72 -1.88 13.15
N GLU A 23 -11.43 -3.17 13.25
CA GLU A 23 -10.82 -3.79 14.43
C GLU A 23 -9.53 -3.06 14.83
N ALA A 24 -9.07 -3.23 16.08
CA ALA A 24 -7.89 -2.55 16.58
C ALA A 24 -6.67 -2.79 15.69
N TRP A 25 -6.07 -1.73 15.14
CA TRP A 25 -4.89 -1.82 14.29
C TRP A 25 -3.85 -0.77 14.68
N ALA A 26 -2.60 -1.02 14.30
CA ALA A 26 -1.47 -0.15 14.58
C ALA A 26 -0.61 0.03 13.33
N PHE A 27 0.32 0.97 13.38
CA PHE A 27 1.21 1.24 12.26
C PHE A 27 2.62 1.63 12.67
N LEU A 28 3.55 1.50 11.73
CA LEU A 28 4.94 1.90 11.86
C LEU A 28 5.27 2.90 10.76
N LEU A 29 6.01 3.96 11.10
CA LEU A 29 6.62 4.85 10.11
C LEU A 29 8.01 4.31 9.75
N LEU A 30 8.33 4.22 8.47
CA LEU A 30 9.66 3.81 8.04
C LEU A 30 10.60 5.02 8.09
N PRO A 31 11.77 4.90 8.75
CA PRO A 31 12.82 5.91 8.63
C PRO A 31 13.18 6.13 7.16
N LYS A 32 13.35 7.40 6.78
CA LYS A 32 13.60 7.79 5.39
C LYS A 32 14.78 7.03 4.76
N ALA A 33 15.87 6.83 5.51
CA ALA A 33 17.05 6.10 5.04
C ALA A 33 16.75 4.62 4.69
N VAL A 34 15.85 3.97 5.44
CA VAL A 34 15.41 2.59 5.16
C VAL A 34 14.48 2.57 3.95
N SER A 35 13.52 3.49 3.92
CA SER A 35 12.63 3.64 2.77
C SER A 35 13.40 3.93 1.48
N ASP A 36 14.55 4.60 1.58
CA ASP A 36 15.36 4.94 0.43
C ASP A 36 16.01 3.75 -0.27
N THR A 37 16.20 2.63 0.43
CA THR A 37 16.72 1.38 -0.14
C THR A 37 15.67 0.61 -0.96
N LEU A 38 14.39 0.98 -0.82
CA LEU A 38 13.29 0.34 -1.55
C LEU A 38 13.24 0.81 -3.02
N PRO A 39 12.77 -0.05 -3.94
CA PRO A 39 12.86 0.19 -5.38
C PRO A 39 11.99 1.35 -5.89
N ARG A 40 11.05 1.86 -5.08
CA ARG A 40 10.14 2.95 -5.46
C ARG A 40 9.64 3.73 -4.24
N ARG A 41 8.85 4.78 -4.50
CA ARG A 41 8.19 5.62 -3.47
C ARG A 41 6.67 5.52 -3.47
N GLY A 42 6.09 4.67 -4.33
CA GLY A 42 4.70 4.27 -4.23
C GLY A 42 4.56 2.97 -3.46
N ARG A 43 3.36 2.38 -3.44
CA ARG A 43 3.15 1.08 -2.81
C ARG A 43 4.14 0.03 -3.33
N THR A 44 4.75 -0.70 -2.40
CA THR A 44 5.73 -1.76 -2.69
C THR A 44 5.61 -2.84 -1.63
N SER A 45 5.69 -4.10 -2.04
CA SER A 45 5.62 -5.21 -1.08
C SER A 45 7.00 -5.62 -0.56
N VAL A 46 7.01 -5.97 0.73
CA VAL A 46 8.21 -6.38 1.47
C VAL A 46 7.92 -7.66 2.26
N GLU A 47 8.97 -8.44 2.52
CA GLU A 47 9.00 -9.36 3.64
C GLU A 47 9.33 -8.55 4.90
N VAL A 48 8.58 -8.78 5.98
CA VAL A 48 8.72 -8.12 7.27
C VAL A 48 9.06 -9.17 8.33
N CYS A 49 9.99 -8.87 9.22
CA CYS A 49 10.30 -9.66 10.39
C CYS A 49 10.25 -8.77 11.66
N ILE A 50 9.40 -9.15 12.63
CA ILE A 50 9.25 -8.48 13.93
C ILE A 50 9.27 -9.55 15.01
N LYS A 51 10.18 -9.45 15.97
CA LYS A 51 10.36 -10.46 17.06
C LYS A 51 10.42 -11.91 16.56
N GLY A 52 10.98 -12.14 15.37
CA GLY A 52 11.07 -13.47 14.74
C GLY A 52 9.81 -13.91 13.99
N TYR A 53 8.67 -13.22 14.14
CA TYR A 53 7.49 -13.44 13.32
C TYR A 53 7.67 -12.80 11.94
N ARG A 54 7.53 -13.61 10.88
CA ARG A 54 7.72 -13.21 9.48
C ARG A 54 6.41 -13.22 8.70
N PHE A 55 6.20 -12.18 7.91
CA PHE A 55 5.02 -12.05 7.05
C PHE A 55 5.31 -11.12 5.87
N GLN A 56 4.46 -11.18 4.84
CA GLN A 56 4.52 -10.22 3.73
C GLN A 56 3.52 -9.09 3.95
N ALA A 57 3.91 -7.89 3.55
CA ALA A 57 3.05 -6.73 3.60
C ALA A 57 3.36 -5.75 2.46
N THR A 58 2.33 -5.04 2.02
CA THR A 58 2.48 -3.90 1.13
C THR A 58 2.65 -2.64 1.96
N LEU A 59 3.74 -1.92 1.72
CA LEU A 59 3.99 -0.61 2.31
C LEU A 59 3.15 0.45 1.61
N GLU A 60 2.66 1.40 2.38
CA GLU A 60 1.89 2.54 1.90
C GLU A 60 2.81 3.77 1.84
N PRO A 61 2.71 4.64 0.82
CA PRO A 61 3.45 5.89 0.82
C PRO A 61 2.92 6.84 1.91
N ASP A 62 3.82 7.56 2.56
CA ASP A 62 3.48 8.47 3.67
C ASP A 62 3.23 9.92 3.23
N GLY A 63 3.34 10.22 1.93
CA GLY A 63 3.25 11.57 1.39
C GLY A 63 4.48 12.44 1.60
N GLN A 64 5.52 11.93 2.26
CA GLN A 64 6.75 12.62 2.63
C GLN A 64 7.99 11.93 2.04
N LEU A 65 7.80 11.27 0.89
CA LEU A 65 8.82 10.47 0.20
C LEU A 65 9.37 9.31 1.07
N SER A 66 8.60 8.85 2.06
CA SER A 66 8.84 7.60 2.78
C SER A 66 7.63 6.67 2.68
N HIS A 67 7.61 5.64 3.51
CA HIS A 67 6.50 4.71 3.61
C HIS A 67 6.07 4.49 5.07
N TRP A 68 4.91 3.87 5.24
CA TRP A 68 4.42 3.35 6.50
C TRP A 68 3.85 1.94 6.31
N LEU A 69 3.76 1.20 7.41
CA LEU A 69 3.30 -0.18 7.45
C LEU A 69 2.07 -0.30 8.35
N LYS A 70 0.95 -0.77 7.82
CA LYS A 70 -0.24 -1.18 8.60
C LYS A 70 -0.03 -2.58 9.19
N LEU A 71 -0.35 -2.74 10.47
CA LEU A 71 -0.40 -4.02 11.18
C LEU A 71 -1.84 -4.26 11.67
N SER A 72 -2.46 -5.33 11.18
CA SER A 72 -3.78 -5.78 11.64
C SER A 72 -3.68 -6.36 13.05
N GLN A 73 -4.82 -6.43 13.75
CA GLN A 73 -4.91 -7.05 15.07
C GLN A 73 -4.27 -8.45 15.10
N GLU A 74 -4.63 -9.30 14.13
CA GLU A 74 -4.08 -10.65 13.98
C GLU A 74 -2.53 -10.67 13.95
N ARG A 75 -1.92 -9.72 13.23
CA ARG A 75 -0.46 -9.62 13.14
C ARG A 75 0.17 -9.13 14.44
N LEU A 76 -0.50 -8.22 15.14
CA LEU A 76 -0.05 -7.73 16.45
C LEU A 76 -0.04 -8.87 17.47
N GLU A 77 -1.11 -9.66 17.50
CA GLU A 77 -1.26 -10.84 18.36
C GLU A 77 -0.23 -11.92 18.01
N ALA A 78 -0.09 -12.26 16.72
CA ALA A 78 0.86 -13.28 16.26
C ALA A 78 2.33 -12.91 16.53
N ALA A 79 2.67 -11.62 16.46
CA ALA A 79 4.02 -11.13 16.77
C ALA A 79 4.23 -10.86 18.28
N GLY A 80 3.17 -10.89 19.10
CA GLY A 80 3.24 -10.56 20.52
C GLY A 80 3.77 -9.14 20.80
N VAL A 81 3.24 -8.15 20.07
CA VAL A 81 3.65 -6.73 20.18
C VAL A 81 2.49 -5.85 20.61
N SER A 82 2.81 -4.80 21.37
CA SER A 82 1.82 -3.85 21.91
C SER A 82 2.05 -2.43 21.39
N VAL A 83 0.98 -1.67 21.19
CA VAL A 83 1.05 -0.24 20.88
C VAL A 83 1.94 0.49 21.90
N GLY A 84 2.77 1.41 21.41
CA GLY A 84 3.75 2.17 22.20
C GLY A 84 5.10 1.47 22.33
N GLU A 85 5.20 0.19 21.98
CA GLU A 85 6.46 -0.56 22.04
C GLU A 85 7.44 -0.09 20.96
N MET A 86 8.72 0.06 21.31
CA MET A 86 9.80 0.27 20.36
C MET A 86 10.20 -1.06 19.74
N LEU A 87 9.88 -1.26 18.46
CA LEU A 87 10.12 -2.52 17.75
C LEU A 87 11.41 -2.45 16.94
N THR A 88 12.19 -3.54 16.96
CA THR A 88 13.22 -3.79 15.94
C THR A 88 12.58 -4.52 14.78
N VAL A 89 12.58 -3.89 13.60
CA VAL A 89 11.90 -4.35 12.40
C VAL A 89 12.93 -4.58 11.31
N GLN A 90 12.87 -5.74 10.66
CA GLN A 90 13.64 -6.01 9.45
C GLN A 90 12.69 -6.06 8.26
N ILE A 91 13.06 -5.42 7.16
CA ILE A 91 12.32 -5.47 5.91
C ILE A 91 13.23 -5.79 4.73
N ALA A 92 12.70 -6.50 3.74
CA ALA A 92 13.36 -6.71 2.45
C ALA A 92 12.34 -6.57 1.32
N ALA A 93 12.68 -5.85 0.26
CA ALA A 93 11.83 -5.76 -0.93
C ALA A 93 11.65 -7.16 -1.55
N LEU A 94 10.40 -7.49 -1.88
CA LEU A 94 10.13 -8.74 -2.58
C LEU A 94 10.70 -8.67 -4.01
N ALA A 95 11.31 -9.77 -4.47
CA ALA A 95 11.85 -9.84 -5.83
C ALA A 95 10.75 -9.71 -6.91
N ARG A 96 9.52 -10.10 -6.58
CA ARG A 96 8.33 -9.99 -7.44
C ARG A 96 7.16 -9.51 -6.60
N GLU A 97 6.50 -8.46 -7.08
CA GLU A 97 5.27 -7.95 -6.45
C GLU A 97 4.17 -9.02 -6.53
N PRO A 98 3.51 -9.36 -5.41
CA PRO A 98 2.37 -10.27 -5.41
C PRO A 98 1.18 -9.64 -6.13
N GLU A 99 0.29 -10.47 -6.66
CA GLU A 99 -0.93 -9.96 -7.32
C GLU A 99 -1.81 -9.24 -6.28
N PRO A 100 -2.12 -7.95 -6.47
CA PRO A 100 -2.92 -7.20 -5.52
C PRO A 100 -4.35 -7.72 -5.50
N GLN A 101 -4.98 -7.70 -4.33
CA GLN A 101 -6.40 -8.01 -4.21
C GLN A 101 -7.22 -6.99 -5.01
N LEU A 102 -8.05 -7.48 -5.92
CA LEU A 102 -8.88 -6.64 -6.76
C LEU A 102 -10.12 -6.17 -5.97
N PRO A 103 -10.33 -4.85 -5.80
CA PRO A 103 -11.53 -4.35 -5.15
C PRO A 103 -12.81 -4.76 -5.89
N GLU A 104 -13.86 -5.04 -5.13
CA GLU A 104 -15.09 -5.63 -5.68
C GLU A 104 -15.76 -4.75 -6.76
N ASP A 105 -15.78 -3.44 -6.56
CA ASP A 105 -16.34 -2.49 -7.52
C ASP A 105 -15.55 -2.44 -8.83
N LEU A 106 -14.21 -2.47 -8.75
CA LEU A 106 -13.35 -2.55 -9.94
C LEU A 106 -13.50 -3.91 -10.64
N ARG A 107 -13.61 -5.01 -9.88
CA ARG A 107 -13.83 -6.36 -10.41
C ARG A 107 -15.13 -6.43 -11.23
N GLN A 108 -16.22 -5.91 -10.68
CA GLN A 108 -17.52 -5.84 -11.35
C GLN A 108 -17.45 -4.98 -12.62
N ALA A 109 -16.80 -3.82 -12.55
CA ALA A 109 -16.67 -2.91 -13.70
C ALA A 109 -15.82 -3.51 -14.84
N LEU A 110 -14.71 -4.19 -14.51
CA LEU A 110 -13.89 -4.91 -15.49
C LEU A 110 -14.68 -6.05 -16.14
N ALA A 111 -15.43 -6.83 -15.34
CA ALA A 111 -16.25 -7.92 -15.87
C ALA A 111 -17.30 -7.43 -16.89
N ALA A 112 -17.79 -6.19 -16.74
CA ALA A 112 -18.72 -5.55 -17.68
C ALA A 112 -18.04 -4.96 -18.95
N SER A 113 -16.70 -4.92 -19.02
CA SER A 113 -15.94 -4.35 -20.14
C SER A 113 -14.84 -5.30 -20.62
N PRO A 114 -15.10 -6.10 -21.68
CA PRO A 114 -14.13 -7.02 -22.24
C PRO A 114 -12.85 -6.34 -22.75
N SER A 115 -12.95 -5.14 -23.34
CA SER A 115 -11.81 -4.35 -23.80
C SER A 115 -10.92 -3.90 -22.64
N ALA A 116 -11.51 -3.39 -21.55
CA ALA A 116 -10.75 -3.00 -20.37
C ALA A 116 -10.08 -4.21 -19.72
N THR A 117 -10.79 -5.34 -19.62
CA THR A 117 -10.28 -6.59 -19.05
C THR A 117 -9.06 -7.10 -19.82
N ALA A 118 -9.10 -7.10 -21.16
CA ALA A 118 -7.95 -7.53 -21.97
C ALA A 118 -6.70 -6.69 -21.68
N VAL A 119 -6.85 -5.36 -21.58
CA VAL A 119 -5.74 -4.47 -21.28
C VAL A 119 -5.26 -4.62 -19.83
N TRP A 120 -6.17 -4.76 -18.87
CA TRP A 120 -5.87 -5.04 -17.46
C TRP A 120 -4.99 -6.29 -17.32
N GLN A 121 -5.38 -7.39 -17.99
CA GLN A 121 -4.61 -8.64 -17.97
C GLN A 121 -3.24 -8.48 -18.64
N ALA A 122 -3.10 -7.59 -19.62
CA ALA A 122 -1.83 -7.28 -20.25
C ALA A 122 -0.96 -6.25 -19.49
N THR A 123 -1.43 -5.71 -18.36
CA THR A 123 -0.62 -4.84 -17.49
C THR A 123 0.26 -5.64 -16.54
N THR A 124 1.31 -5.00 -16.00
CA THR A 124 2.15 -5.62 -14.98
C THR A 124 1.46 -5.58 -13.61
N THR A 125 1.79 -6.51 -12.73
CA THR A 125 1.29 -6.53 -11.34
C THR A 125 1.50 -5.19 -10.62
N LEU A 126 2.65 -4.55 -10.84
CA LEU A 126 2.92 -3.22 -10.29
C LEU A 126 1.97 -2.14 -10.83
N ALA A 127 1.63 -2.19 -12.12
CA ALA A 127 0.68 -1.26 -12.72
C ALA A 127 -0.75 -1.50 -12.18
N ARG A 128 -1.12 -2.75 -11.93
CA ARG A 128 -2.40 -3.09 -11.26
C ARG A 128 -2.46 -2.52 -9.85
N LEU A 129 -1.37 -2.64 -9.10
CA LEU A 129 -1.25 -2.04 -7.76
C LEU A 129 -1.43 -0.51 -7.82
N ASP A 130 -0.84 0.15 -8.81
CA ASP A 130 -0.98 1.60 -9.00
C ASP A 130 -2.41 2.02 -9.38
N TRP A 131 -3.10 1.25 -10.23
CA TRP A 131 -4.50 1.46 -10.56
C TRP A 131 -5.40 1.36 -9.34
N ILE A 132 -5.21 0.30 -8.55
CA ILE A 132 -5.96 0.06 -7.31
C ILE A 132 -5.73 1.19 -6.32
N HIS A 133 -4.47 1.59 -6.12
CA HIS A 133 -4.13 2.68 -5.21
C HIS A 133 -4.73 4.02 -5.64
N TRP A 134 -4.73 4.33 -6.94
CA TRP A 134 -5.40 5.52 -7.44
C TRP A 134 -6.90 5.50 -7.15
N ILE A 135 -7.58 4.36 -7.35
CA ILE A 135 -9.01 4.23 -7.03
C ILE A 135 -9.26 4.35 -5.52
N GLU A 136 -8.47 3.67 -4.69
CA GLU A 136 -8.61 3.66 -3.24
C GLU A 136 -8.31 5.00 -2.57
N SER A 137 -7.44 5.82 -3.16
CA SER A 137 -7.16 7.15 -2.63
C SER A 137 -8.36 8.10 -2.69
N ALA A 138 -9.45 7.73 -3.38
CA ALA A 138 -10.70 8.49 -3.36
C ALA A 138 -11.52 8.17 -2.09
N LYS A 139 -11.40 9.06 -1.09
CA LYS A 139 -12.12 8.91 0.20
C LYS A 139 -13.66 9.05 0.07
N GLN A 140 -14.14 9.76 -0.95
CA GLN A 140 -15.57 9.92 -1.20
C GLN A 140 -16.10 8.83 -2.14
N ALA A 141 -17.20 8.18 -1.77
CA ALA A 141 -17.81 7.12 -2.55
C ALA A 141 -18.14 7.53 -4.00
N LYS A 142 -18.59 8.78 -4.21
CA LYS A 142 -18.83 9.32 -5.55
C LYS A 142 -17.54 9.37 -6.37
N THR A 143 -16.49 10.00 -5.85
CA THR A 143 -15.18 10.08 -6.53
C THR A 143 -14.60 8.71 -6.80
N ARG A 144 -14.78 7.74 -5.89
CA ARG A 144 -14.34 6.37 -6.10
C ARG A 144 -15.04 5.73 -7.29
N ARG A 145 -16.37 5.84 -7.38
CA ARG A 145 -17.16 5.35 -8.53
C ARG A 145 -16.70 6.01 -9.83
N ASP A 146 -16.51 7.33 -9.84
CA ASP A 146 -16.04 8.07 -11.02
C ASP A 146 -14.66 7.58 -11.47
N ARG A 147 -13.74 7.28 -10.52
CA ARG A 147 -12.42 6.71 -10.84
C ARG A 147 -12.49 5.29 -11.38
N VAL A 148 -13.40 4.45 -10.88
CA VAL A 148 -13.61 3.09 -11.43
C VAL A 148 -14.07 3.17 -12.88
N ILE A 149 -15.04 4.04 -13.19
CA ILE A 149 -15.52 4.26 -14.56
C ILE A 149 -14.36 4.75 -15.45
N ALA A 150 -13.65 5.80 -14.99
CA ALA A 150 -12.52 6.34 -15.74
C ALA A 150 -11.38 5.32 -15.92
N ALA A 151 -11.14 4.42 -14.97
CA ALA A 151 -10.19 3.32 -15.13
C ALA A 151 -10.59 2.40 -16.28
N CYS A 152 -11.85 1.97 -16.34
CA CYS A 152 -12.37 1.14 -17.42
C CYS A 152 -12.28 1.85 -18.79
N ASP A 153 -12.57 3.15 -18.87
CA ASP A 153 -12.44 3.93 -20.11
C ASP A 153 -10.98 3.99 -20.57
N MET A 154 -10.06 4.32 -19.65
CA MET A 154 -8.64 4.41 -19.95
C MET A 154 -8.03 3.06 -20.35
N LEU A 155 -8.39 1.99 -19.66
CA LEU A 155 -7.97 0.63 -19.99
C LEU A 155 -8.53 0.23 -21.36
N SER A 156 -9.80 0.51 -21.64
CA SER A 156 -10.40 0.24 -22.96
C SER A 156 -9.70 1.00 -24.08
N ALA A 157 -9.19 2.20 -23.80
CA ALA A 157 -8.36 2.99 -24.70
C ALA A 157 -6.90 2.52 -24.79
N GLY A 158 -6.53 1.40 -24.17
CA GLY A 158 -5.19 0.81 -24.25
C GLY A 158 -4.17 1.34 -23.25
N LYS A 159 -4.57 2.20 -22.29
CA LYS A 159 -3.64 2.74 -21.29
C LYS A 159 -3.31 1.69 -20.24
N LYS A 160 -2.07 1.20 -20.26
CA LYS A 160 -1.58 0.16 -19.32
C LYS A 160 -1.17 0.69 -17.94
N ARG A 161 -1.10 2.00 -17.76
CA ARG A 161 -0.76 2.66 -16.48
C ARG A 161 -1.71 3.81 -16.24
N VAL A 162 -2.02 4.05 -14.98
CA VAL A 162 -2.70 5.27 -14.55
C VAL A 162 -1.84 6.49 -14.92
N CYS A 163 -2.44 7.49 -15.55
CA CYS A 163 -1.75 8.74 -15.90
C CYS A 163 -2.06 9.84 -14.87
N CYS A 164 -1.09 10.74 -14.65
CA CYS A 164 -1.23 11.89 -13.74
C CYS A 164 -1.53 11.53 -12.28
N PHE A 165 -1.08 10.35 -11.82
CA PHE A 165 -1.15 9.94 -10.42
C PHE A 165 0.25 9.94 -9.82
N ASP A 166 0.48 10.81 -8.83
CA ASP A 166 1.68 10.79 -8.01
C ASP A 166 1.56 9.69 -6.96
N GLN A 167 2.18 8.56 -7.25
CA GLN A 167 2.18 7.36 -6.41
C GLN A 167 2.86 7.60 -5.06
N SER A 168 3.73 8.61 -4.94
CA SER A 168 4.40 8.96 -3.69
C SER A 168 3.54 9.80 -2.75
N GLY A 169 2.47 10.42 -3.27
CA GLY A 169 1.62 11.32 -2.50
C GLY A 169 2.20 12.71 -2.25
N PHE A 170 3.49 12.92 -2.53
CA PHE A 170 4.23 14.13 -2.18
C PHE A 170 3.60 15.41 -2.72
N TYR A 171 3.12 15.39 -3.98
CA TYR A 171 2.51 16.55 -4.61
C TYR A 171 0.99 16.61 -4.41
N SER A 172 0.32 15.46 -4.23
CA SER A 172 -1.14 15.42 -4.13
C SER A 172 -1.68 15.69 -2.72
N LYS A 173 -0.84 15.55 -1.68
CA LYS A 173 -1.22 15.60 -0.24
C LYS A 173 -2.39 14.69 0.15
N SER A 174 -2.88 13.84 -0.75
CA SER A 174 -4.02 12.95 -0.53
C SER A 174 -3.63 11.62 0.10
N LEU A 175 -2.34 11.26 -0.03
CA LEU A 175 -1.75 10.07 0.56
C LEU A 175 -0.87 10.52 1.72
N SER A 176 -1.17 10.00 2.91
CA SER A 176 -0.41 10.31 4.12
C SER A 176 -0.43 9.10 5.04
N ALA A 177 0.58 8.99 5.90
CA ALA A 177 0.46 8.12 7.05
C ALA A 177 -0.71 8.55 7.96
N PRO A 178 -1.29 7.62 8.75
CA PRO A 178 -2.24 7.96 9.80
C PRO A 178 -1.59 8.88 10.83
N ARG A 179 -2.37 9.79 11.43
CA ARG A 179 -1.92 10.56 12.60
C ARG A 179 -1.89 9.64 13.80
N ALA A 180 -0.84 9.71 14.62
CA ALA A 180 -0.79 8.97 15.86
C ALA A 180 -1.68 9.60 16.95
N VAL A 181 -2.15 8.81 17.91
CA VAL A 181 -2.78 9.33 19.13
C VAL A 181 -1.75 10.18 19.88
N GLY A 182 -2.10 11.42 20.22
CA GLY A 182 -1.24 12.35 20.98
C GLY A 182 -0.36 13.26 20.13
N GLU A 183 -0.52 13.25 18.80
CA GLU A 183 0.13 14.14 17.83
C GLU A 183 -0.75 15.34 17.44
#